data_AF-A0AA39FNU8-F1
#
_entry.id   AF-A0AA39FNU8-F1
#
_cell.length_a   1.000
_cell.length_b   1.000
_cell.length_c   1.000
_cell.angle_alpha   90.00
_cell.angle_beta   90.00
_cell.angle_gamma   90.00
#
_symmetry.space_group_name_H-M   'P 1'
#
loop_
_entity.id
_entity.type
_entity.pdbx_description
1 polymer ?
#
loop_
_entity_poly.entity_id
_entity_poly.type
_entity_poly.pdbx_seq_one_letter_code
_entity_poly.pdbx_strand_id
1 'polypeptide(L)'
;MGGVVSYLFFNNSRENIVDPKTGLTLKQMKLMKQTWDEFARPNFIGIGVNAMLRLFAAHPEIKNIFPDFKDIPQCELTNNKKFHAHCQMIMSTVNNAVDAFLANDIELFTAILIMTGERHAKRAMGKLNSRYFEYVKHPLLDALRQYMKSKWTDQVSGLWTNAVTMMIDVIISSIDDYNNKFKW
;
A
#
# COMPACT_ATOMS: atom_id res chain seq x y z
N MET A 1 31.01 -35.87 -2.62
CA MET A 1 29.60 -35.56 -2.31
C MET A 1 29.38 -34.27 -1.49
N GLY A 2 30.43 -33.53 -1.06
CA GLY A 2 30.27 -32.38 -0.15
C GLY A 2 29.99 -31.00 -0.79
N GLY A 3 30.17 -30.84 -2.10
CA GLY A 3 30.07 -29.51 -2.74
C GLY A 3 28.64 -28.97 -2.84
N VAL A 4 27.68 -29.79 -3.28
CA VAL A 4 26.28 -29.39 -3.46
C VAL A 4 25.60 -29.14 -2.11
N VAL A 5 25.87 -30.00 -1.13
CA VAL A 5 25.33 -29.89 0.22
C VAL A 5 25.84 -28.61 0.91
N SER A 6 27.15 -28.35 0.83
CA SER A 6 27.75 -27.13 1.37
C SER A 6 27.16 -25.87 0.69
N TYR A 7 27.04 -25.86 -0.63
CA TYR A 7 26.46 -24.74 -1.37
C TYR A 7 24.99 -24.46 -0.99
N LEU A 8 24.18 -25.51 -0.82
CA LEU A 8 22.79 -25.39 -0.37
C LEU A 8 22.70 -24.82 1.05
N PHE A 9 23.54 -25.27 1.97
CA PHE A 9 23.60 -24.74 3.33
C PHE A 9 24.07 -23.27 3.34
N PHE A 10 25.11 -22.92 2.60
CA PHE A 10 25.59 -21.54 2.51
C PHE A 10 24.56 -20.59 1.88
N ASN A 11 23.84 -21.04 0.85
CA ASN A 11 22.83 -20.22 0.19
C ASN A 11 21.62 -19.99 1.10
N ASN A 12 21.15 -21.04 1.80
CA ASN A 12 20.05 -20.93 2.76
C ASN A 12 20.40 -20.01 3.95
N SER A 13 21.66 -20.01 4.41
CA SER A 13 22.12 -19.09 5.47
C SER A 13 22.07 -17.62 5.03
N ARG A 14 22.40 -17.31 3.77
CA ARG A 14 22.33 -15.94 3.24
C ARG A 14 20.89 -15.46 3.02
N GLU A 15 19.98 -16.36 2.69
CA GLU A 15 18.57 -16.01 2.47
C GLU A 15 17.82 -15.58 3.73
N ASN A 16 18.36 -15.90 4.91
CA ASN A 16 17.79 -15.55 6.21
C ASN A 16 18.47 -14.32 6.86
N ILE A 17 19.46 -13.71 6.21
CA ILE A 17 20.06 -12.46 6.68
C ILE A 17 19.05 -11.33 6.43
N VAL A 18 18.77 -10.54 7.47
CA VAL A 18 17.90 -9.37 7.39
C VAL A 18 18.66 -8.21 6.75
N ASP A 19 18.09 -7.64 5.69
CA ASP A 19 18.61 -6.40 5.11
C ASP A 19 18.28 -5.23 6.04
N PRO A 20 19.27 -4.46 6.52
CA PRO A 20 19.04 -3.34 7.42
C PRO A 20 18.20 -2.20 6.81
N LYS A 21 18.16 -2.08 5.47
CA LYS A 21 17.38 -1.05 4.78
C LYS A 21 15.88 -1.36 4.76
N THR A 22 15.53 -2.62 4.52
CA THR A 22 14.14 -3.05 4.34
C THR A 22 13.57 -3.73 5.58
N GLY A 23 14.42 -4.20 6.48
CA GLY A 23 14.06 -5.03 7.62
C GLY A 23 13.58 -6.44 7.24
N LEU A 24 13.75 -6.83 5.97
CA LEU A 24 13.32 -8.13 5.45
C LEU A 24 14.50 -9.00 5.06
N THR A 25 14.33 -10.32 5.19
CA THR A 25 15.26 -11.28 4.63
C THR A 25 15.08 -11.41 3.11
N LEU A 26 16.09 -11.91 2.40
CA LEU A 26 15.97 -12.17 0.97
C LEU A 26 14.82 -13.15 0.65
N LYS A 27 14.59 -14.14 1.52
CA LYS A 27 13.44 -15.06 1.40
C LYS A 27 12.10 -14.34 1.53
N GLN A 28 11.98 -13.43 2.49
CA GLN A 28 10.79 -12.60 2.66
C GLN A 28 10.57 -11.66 1.46
N MET A 29 11.64 -11.06 0.95
CA MET A 29 11.58 -10.19 -0.23
C MET A 29 11.09 -10.95 -1.47
N LYS A 30 11.64 -12.14 -1.71
CA LYS A 30 11.19 -13.04 -2.79
C LYS A 30 9.71 -13.41 -2.64
N LEU A 31 9.27 -13.75 -1.43
CA LEU A 31 7.87 -14.09 -1.15
C LEU A 31 6.94 -12.89 -1.38
N MET A 32 7.32 -11.69 -0.92
CA MET A 32 6.55 -10.47 -1.16
C MET A 32 6.43 -10.18 -2.65
N LYS A 33 7.55 -10.24 -3.38
CA LYS A 33 7.56 -10.08 -4.85
C LYS A 33 6.65 -11.08 -5.55
N GLN A 34 6.79 -12.37 -5.21
CA GLN A 34 5.99 -13.43 -5.80
C GLN A 34 4.50 -13.20 -5.56
N THR A 35 4.11 -12.92 -4.31
CA THR A 35 2.70 -12.70 -3.97
C THR A 35 2.12 -11.45 -4.61
N TRP A 36 2.93 -10.39 -4.76
CA TRP A 36 2.53 -9.20 -5.48
C TRP A 36 2.29 -9.47 -6.97
N ASP A 37 3.30 -10.01 -7.66
CA ASP A 37 3.29 -10.16 -9.12
C ASP A 37 2.25 -11.18 -9.60
N GLU A 38 2.07 -12.29 -8.86
CA GLU A 38 1.16 -13.35 -9.29
C GLU A 38 -0.31 -13.09 -8.90
N PHE A 39 -0.57 -12.41 -7.78
CA PHE A 39 -1.94 -12.35 -7.23
C PHE A 39 -2.51 -10.92 -7.11
N ALA A 40 -1.69 -9.95 -6.71
CA ALA A 40 -2.18 -8.58 -6.49
C ALA A 40 -2.10 -7.72 -7.76
N ARG A 41 -0.94 -7.65 -8.40
CA ARG A 41 -0.69 -6.79 -9.56
C ARG A 41 -1.67 -7.04 -10.72
N PRO A 42 -2.02 -8.30 -11.09
CA PRO A 42 -2.98 -8.55 -12.16
C PRO A 42 -4.39 -8.01 -11.87
N ASN A 43 -4.72 -7.81 -10.59
CA ASN A 43 -6.04 -7.37 -10.13
C ASN A 43 -6.01 -5.99 -9.46
N PHE A 44 -4.93 -5.22 -9.64
CA PHE A 44 -4.65 -4.06 -8.78
C PHE A 44 -5.79 -3.03 -8.75
N ILE A 45 -6.41 -2.67 -9.88
CA ILE A 45 -7.57 -1.75 -9.89
C ILE A 45 -8.75 -2.33 -9.09
N GLY A 46 -9.03 -3.63 -9.24
CA GLY A 46 -10.08 -4.32 -8.49
C GLY A 46 -9.83 -4.36 -6.98
N ILE A 47 -8.56 -4.45 -6.57
CA ILE A 47 -8.15 -4.32 -5.17
C ILE A 47 -8.42 -2.91 -4.66
N GLY A 48 -8.06 -1.87 -5.44
CA GLY A 48 -8.32 -0.48 -5.08
C GLY A 48 -9.80 -0.16 -4.93
N VAL A 49 -10.62 -0.64 -5.87
CA VAL A 49 -12.09 -0.51 -5.79
C VAL A 49 -12.63 -1.20 -4.53
N ASN A 50 -12.21 -2.44 -4.28
CA ASN A 50 -12.66 -3.20 -3.11
C ASN A 50 -12.27 -2.50 -1.80
N ALA A 51 -11.02 -2.02 -1.69
CA ALA A 51 -10.54 -1.29 -0.53
C ALA A 51 -11.32 0.01 -0.31
N MET A 52 -11.57 0.81 -1.35
CA MET A 52 -12.32 2.07 -1.21
C MET A 52 -13.79 1.84 -0.85
N LEU A 53 -14.43 0.81 -1.39
CA LEU A 53 -15.81 0.46 -1.00
C LEU A 53 -15.88 0.00 0.47
N ARG A 54 -14.91 -0.79 0.93
CA ARG A 54 -14.80 -1.17 2.35
C ARG A 54 -14.58 0.05 3.24
N LEU A 55 -13.71 0.97 2.82
CA LEU A 55 -13.45 2.22 3.53
C LEU A 55 -14.73 3.05 3.68
N PHE A 56 -15.48 3.27 2.60
CA PHE A 56 -16.72 4.06 2.65
C PHE A 56 -17.85 3.36 3.40
N ALA A 57 -17.88 2.03 3.41
CA ALA A 57 -18.85 1.28 4.22
C ALA A 57 -18.55 1.42 5.72
N ALA A 58 -17.27 1.39 6.12
CA ALA A 58 -16.86 1.50 7.51
C ALA A 58 -16.85 2.96 8.01
N HIS A 59 -16.52 3.90 7.12
CA HIS A 59 -16.33 5.33 7.41
C HIS A 59 -17.04 6.20 6.35
N PRO A 60 -18.38 6.28 6.36
CA PRO A 60 -19.15 7.04 5.37
C PRO A 60 -18.77 8.53 5.31
N GLU A 61 -18.28 9.10 6.41
CA GLU A 61 -17.81 10.48 6.51
C GLU A 61 -16.64 10.77 5.56
N ILE A 62 -15.80 9.77 5.27
CA ILE A 62 -14.64 9.93 4.38
C ILE A 62 -15.11 10.14 2.93
N LYS A 63 -16.23 9.53 2.53
CA LYS A 63 -16.81 9.70 1.19
C LYS A 63 -17.19 11.16 0.92
N ASN A 64 -17.62 11.90 1.94
CA ASN A 64 -18.00 13.31 1.82
C ASN A 64 -16.84 14.23 1.41
N ILE A 65 -15.60 13.77 1.54
CA ILE A 65 -14.39 14.50 1.16
C ILE A 65 -14.14 14.44 -0.36
N PHE A 66 -14.84 13.54 -1.09
CA PHE A 66 -14.66 13.34 -2.52
C PHE A 66 -15.76 14.04 -3.34
N PRO A 67 -15.58 15.31 -3.75
CA PRO A 67 -16.65 16.09 -4.40
C PRO A 67 -17.15 15.46 -5.70
N ASP A 68 -16.30 14.69 -6.38
CA ASP A 68 -16.61 14.06 -7.66
C ASP A 68 -17.63 12.92 -7.59
N PHE A 69 -17.84 12.32 -6.42
CA PHE A 69 -18.70 11.15 -6.25
C PHE A 69 -19.31 11.00 -4.85
N LYS A 70 -19.25 12.03 -4.00
CA LYS A 70 -19.84 12.00 -2.65
C LYS A 70 -21.35 11.73 -2.64
N ASP A 71 -22.07 12.20 -3.64
CA ASP A 71 -23.54 12.08 -3.73
C ASP A 71 -23.99 10.80 -4.46
N ILE A 72 -23.05 10.00 -4.98
CA ILE A 72 -23.35 8.78 -5.74
C ILE A 72 -23.54 7.61 -4.76
N PRO A 73 -24.64 6.85 -4.80
CA PRO A 73 -24.83 5.67 -3.96
C PRO A 73 -23.66 4.69 -4.07
N GLN A 74 -23.29 4.05 -2.95
CA GLN A 74 -22.11 3.15 -2.94
C GLN A 74 -22.23 1.99 -3.94
N CYS A 75 -23.44 1.47 -4.15
CA CYS A 75 -23.73 0.44 -5.15
C CYS A 75 -23.51 0.91 -6.61
N GLU A 76 -23.49 2.22 -6.86
CA GLU A 76 -23.30 2.81 -8.19
C GLU A 76 -21.87 3.31 -8.42
N LEU A 77 -21.04 3.41 -7.37
CA LEU A 77 -19.66 3.90 -7.47
C LEU A 77 -18.83 3.08 -8.46
N THR A 78 -19.06 1.76 -8.55
CA THR A 78 -18.36 0.89 -9.50
C THR A 78 -18.67 1.21 -10.97
N ASN A 79 -19.67 2.03 -11.26
CA ASN A 79 -19.94 2.52 -12.61
C ASN A 79 -19.42 3.94 -12.84
N ASN A 80 -19.00 4.64 -11.79
CA ASN A 80 -18.50 6.01 -11.88
C ASN A 80 -17.03 6.05 -12.34
N LYS A 81 -16.75 6.71 -13.47
CA LYS A 81 -15.41 6.78 -14.05
C LYS A 81 -14.41 7.58 -13.22
N LYS A 82 -14.86 8.60 -12.48
CA LYS A 82 -13.97 9.38 -11.60
C LYS A 82 -13.54 8.58 -10.38
N PHE A 83 -14.44 7.80 -9.79
CA PHE A 83 -14.14 6.85 -8.74
C PHE A 83 -13.13 5.79 -9.21
N HIS A 84 -13.36 5.21 -10.40
CA HIS A 84 -12.40 4.28 -11.01
C HIS A 84 -11.02 4.89 -11.24
N ALA A 85 -10.97 6.10 -11.80
CA ALA A 85 -9.71 6.82 -12.00
C ALA A 85 -8.97 7.05 -10.67
N HIS A 86 -9.70 7.37 -9.60
CA HIS A 86 -9.11 7.51 -8.27
C HIS A 86 -8.57 6.18 -7.73
N CYS A 87 -9.32 5.08 -7.87
CA CYS A 87 -8.86 3.75 -7.48
C CYS A 87 -7.62 3.32 -8.25
N GLN A 88 -7.57 3.61 -9.56
CA GLN A 88 -6.40 3.36 -10.40
C GLN A 88 -5.20 4.18 -9.92
N MET A 89 -5.39 5.46 -9.59
CA MET A 89 -4.31 6.30 -9.05
C MET A 89 -3.75 5.76 -7.74
N ILE A 90 -4.61 5.35 -6.79
CA ILE A 90 -4.18 4.73 -5.53
C ILE A 90 -3.29 3.52 -5.83
N MET A 91 -3.78 2.62 -6.68
CA MET A 91 -3.11 1.36 -6.91
C MET A 91 -1.86 1.50 -7.77
N SER A 92 -1.77 2.53 -8.62
CA SER A 92 -0.52 2.94 -9.28
C SER A 92 0.53 3.44 -8.27
N THR A 93 0.13 4.25 -7.29
CA THR A 93 1.04 4.67 -6.21
C THR A 93 1.55 3.48 -5.42
N VAL A 94 0.65 2.57 -4.99
CA VAL A 94 1.03 1.34 -4.27
C VAL A 94 1.97 0.50 -5.13
N ASN A 95 1.67 0.32 -6.41
CA ASN A 95 2.52 -0.43 -7.33
C ASN A 95 3.94 0.14 -7.40
N ASN A 96 4.07 1.45 -7.61
CA ASN A 96 5.37 2.09 -7.75
C ASN A 96 6.17 2.05 -6.45
N ALA A 97 5.49 2.22 -5.30
CA ALA A 97 6.12 2.08 -3.99
C ALA A 97 6.61 0.63 -3.77
N VAL A 98 5.79 -0.38 -4.04
CA VAL A 98 6.19 -1.79 -3.96
C VAL A 98 7.38 -2.08 -4.88
N ASP A 99 7.36 -1.58 -6.12
CA ASP A 99 8.46 -1.79 -7.07
C ASP A 99 9.77 -1.16 -6.57
N ALA A 100 9.73 0.06 -6.04
CA ALA A 100 10.90 0.72 -5.44
C ALA A 100 11.42 -0.05 -4.22
N PHE A 101 10.52 -0.49 -3.33
CA PHE A 101 10.88 -1.25 -2.14
C PHE A 101 11.52 -2.60 -2.48
N LEU A 102 10.93 -3.34 -3.43
CA LEU A 102 11.47 -4.62 -3.91
C LEU A 102 12.80 -4.47 -4.65
N ALA A 103 13.08 -3.29 -5.21
CA ALA A 103 14.37 -2.93 -5.81
C ALA A 103 15.42 -2.47 -4.77
N ASN A 104 15.07 -2.45 -3.48
CA ASN A 104 15.89 -1.91 -2.39
C ASN A 104 16.22 -0.41 -2.54
N ASP A 105 15.34 0.33 -3.23
CA ASP A 105 15.41 1.78 -3.41
C ASP A 105 14.47 2.48 -2.42
N ILE A 106 14.91 2.56 -1.17
CA ILE A 106 14.15 3.14 -0.06
C ILE A 106 13.94 4.66 -0.23
N GLU A 107 14.86 5.33 -0.91
CA GLU A 107 14.75 6.77 -1.19
C GLU A 107 13.60 7.02 -2.17
N LEU A 108 13.54 6.27 -3.27
CA LEU A 108 12.42 6.36 -4.22
C LEU A 108 11.09 5.94 -3.59
N PHE A 109 11.09 4.85 -2.82
CA PHE A 109 9.90 4.41 -2.06
C PHE A 109 9.34 5.55 -1.20
N THR A 110 10.22 6.19 -0.43
CA THR A 110 9.84 7.28 0.48
C THR A 110 9.37 8.51 -0.29
N ALA A 111 10.08 8.90 -1.37
CA ALA A 111 9.73 10.05 -2.19
C ALA A 111 8.34 9.92 -2.83
N ILE A 112 7.98 8.74 -3.36
CA ILE A 112 6.65 8.47 -3.94
C ILE A 112 5.54 8.71 -2.91
N LEU A 113 5.75 8.26 -1.67
CA LEU A 113 4.77 8.36 -0.59
C LEU A 113 4.66 9.79 -0.03
N ILE A 114 5.79 10.49 0.13
CA ILE A 114 5.80 11.91 0.50
C ILE A 114 5.04 12.73 -0.54
N MET A 115 5.36 12.57 -1.83
CA MET A 115 4.63 13.27 -2.90
C MET A 115 3.13 12.98 -2.88
N THR A 116 2.76 11.76 -2.46
CA THR A 116 1.35 11.39 -2.29
C THR A 116 0.72 12.13 -1.12
N GLY A 117 1.36 12.18 0.05
CA GLY A 117 0.90 12.94 1.22
C GLY A 117 0.74 14.43 0.92
N GLU A 118 1.77 15.07 0.36
CA GLU A 118 1.74 16.49 -0.02
C GLU A 118 0.60 16.82 -0.99
N ARG A 119 0.35 15.95 -2.00
CA ARG A 119 -0.77 16.14 -2.93
C ARG A 119 -2.12 16.11 -2.24
N HIS A 120 -2.30 15.25 -1.23
CA HIS A 120 -3.54 15.18 -0.46
C HIS A 120 -3.69 16.41 0.45
N ALA A 121 -2.63 16.80 1.17
CA ALA A 121 -2.63 17.98 2.01
C ALA A 121 -2.92 19.26 1.20
N LYS A 122 -2.26 19.43 0.03
CA LYS A 122 -2.47 20.55 -0.88
C LYS A 122 -3.91 20.63 -1.40
N ARG A 123 -4.50 19.50 -1.81
CA ARG A 123 -5.89 19.46 -2.30
C ARG A 123 -6.90 19.89 -1.23
N ALA A 124 -6.61 19.56 0.03
CA ALA A 124 -7.41 19.98 1.17
C ALA A 124 -7.02 21.36 1.74
N MET A 125 -6.16 22.13 1.04
CA MET A 125 -5.66 23.43 1.49
C MET A 125 -5.04 23.39 2.89
N GLY A 126 -4.32 22.32 3.22
CA GLY A 126 -3.67 22.15 4.52
C GLY A 126 -4.62 21.74 5.66
N LYS A 127 -5.88 21.40 5.36
CA LYS A 127 -6.92 21.08 6.36
C LYS A 127 -7.30 19.60 6.39
N LEU A 128 -6.59 18.75 5.66
CA LEU A 128 -6.84 17.31 5.71
C LEU A 128 -6.41 16.76 7.07
N ASN A 129 -7.32 16.10 7.76
CA ASN A 129 -6.96 15.30 8.93
C ASN A 129 -6.19 14.06 8.45
N SER A 130 -4.88 14.03 8.71
CA SER A 130 -3.98 12.93 8.34
C SER A 130 -4.45 11.58 8.90
N ARG A 131 -5.12 11.57 10.07
CA ARG A 131 -5.67 10.36 10.69
C ARG A 131 -6.68 9.61 9.81
N TYR A 132 -7.28 10.26 8.80
CA TYR A 132 -8.12 9.53 7.85
C TYR A 132 -7.37 8.43 7.08
N PHE A 133 -6.05 8.54 6.93
CA PHE A 133 -5.24 7.49 6.32
C PHE A 133 -5.09 6.24 7.19
N GLU A 134 -5.26 6.35 8.51
CA GLU A 134 -5.25 5.18 9.40
C GLU A 134 -6.39 4.22 9.06
N TYR A 135 -7.54 4.76 8.66
CA TYR A 135 -8.70 3.99 8.25
C TYR A 135 -8.51 3.25 6.93
N VAL A 136 -7.49 3.60 6.12
CA VAL A 136 -7.21 2.94 4.83
C VAL A 136 -6.53 1.58 5.03
N LYS A 137 -5.79 1.39 6.12
CA LYS A 137 -4.96 0.21 6.36
C LYS A 137 -5.76 -1.09 6.30
N HIS A 138 -6.82 -1.21 7.10
CA HIS A 138 -7.62 -2.43 7.19
C HIS A 138 -8.36 -2.75 5.88
N PRO A 139 -9.08 -1.80 5.24
CA PRO A 139 -9.70 -2.02 3.94
C PRO A 139 -8.74 -2.51 2.85
N LEU A 140 -7.52 -1.96 2.80
CA LEU A 140 -6.51 -2.37 1.81
C LEU A 140 -5.99 -3.80 2.09
N LEU A 141 -5.71 -4.13 3.35
CA LEU A 141 -5.27 -5.47 3.74
C LEU A 141 -6.36 -6.52 3.51
N ASP A 142 -7.62 -6.20 3.81
CA ASP A 142 -8.75 -7.08 3.55
C ASP A 142 -8.95 -7.31 2.05
N ALA A 143 -8.79 -6.27 1.23
CA ALA A 143 -8.82 -6.39 -0.21
C ALA A 143 -7.69 -7.29 -0.72
N LEU A 144 -6.44 -7.07 -0.29
CA LEU A 144 -5.31 -7.92 -0.66
C LEU A 144 -5.56 -9.40 -0.27
N ARG A 145 -6.03 -9.65 0.95
CA ARG A 145 -6.40 -10.98 1.43
C ARG A 145 -7.46 -11.64 0.55
N GLN A 146 -8.51 -10.90 0.15
CA GLN A 146 -9.58 -11.42 -0.69
C GLN A 146 -9.06 -11.86 -2.07
N TYR A 147 -8.12 -11.12 -2.66
CA TYR A 147 -7.57 -11.44 -3.98
C TYR A 147 -6.48 -12.51 -3.92
N MET A 148 -5.65 -12.55 -2.86
CA MET A 148 -4.62 -13.58 -2.66
C MET A 148 -5.18 -14.92 -2.18
N LYS A 149 -6.36 -14.94 -1.56
CA LYS A 149 -7.08 -16.15 -1.10
C LYS A 149 -6.18 -17.08 -0.29
N SER A 150 -5.97 -18.32 -0.73
CA SER A 150 -5.17 -19.33 -0.06
C SER A 150 -3.68 -19.00 0.04
N LYS A 151 -3.21 -17.96 -0.66
CA LYS A 151 -1.82 -17.49 -0.60
C LYS A 151 -1.59 -16.49 0.53
N TRP A 152 -2.65 -15.98 1.16
CA TRP A 152 -2.58 -15.11 2.33
C TRP A 152 -2.28 -15.93 3.61
N THR A 153 -1.08 -16.50 3.68
CA THR A 153 -0.58 -17.19 4.87
C THR A 153 -0.19 -16.19 5.96
N ASP A 154 0.03 -16.64 7.19
CA ASP A 154 0.45 -15.75 8.29
C ASP A 154 1.73 -14.97 7.96
N GLN A 155 2.67 -15.62 7.27
CA GLN A 155 3.90 -14.98 6.81
C GLN A 155 3.61 -13.88 5.79
N VAL A 156 2.78 -14.16 4.78
CA VAL A 156 2.40 -13.17 3.75
C VAL A 156 1.60 -12.02 4.37
N SER A 157 0.67 -12.34 5.28
CA SER A 157 -0.09 -11.37 6.04
C SER A 157 0.81 -10.43 6.82
N GLY A 158 1.83 -10.96 7.52
CA GLY A 158 2.79 -10.14 8.26
C GLY A 158 3.58 -9.19 7.36
N LEU A 159 4.07 -9.68 6.21
CA LEU A 159 4.81 -8.86 5.24
C LEU A 159 3.97 -7.70 4.71
N TRP A 160 2.75 -7.99 4.24
CA TRP A 160 1.86 -6.96 3.71
C TRP A 160 1.35 -6.01 4.79
N THR A 161 1.09 -6.50 6.01
CA THR A 161 0.72 -5.63 7.14
C THR A 161 1.83 -4.63 7.42
N ASN A 162 3.08 -5.06 7.47
CA ASN A 162 4.22 -4.18 7.70
C ASN A 162 4.40 -3.19 6.55
N ALA A 163 4.35 -3.65 5.30
CA ALA A 163 4.50 -2.81 4.12
C ALA A 163 3.41 -1.73 4.04
N VAL A 164 2.14 -2.10 4.20
CA VAL A 164 1.02 -1.14 4.20
C VAL A 164 1.13 -0.17 5.37
N THR A 165 1.51 -0.63 6.56
CA THR A 165 1.72 0.26 7.71
C THR A 165 2.79 1.30 7.41
N MET A 166 3.95 0.88 6.90
CA MET A 166 5.02 1.79 6.51
C MET A 166 4.58 2.81 5.46
N MET A 167 3.82 2.38 4.44
CA MET A 167 3.29 3.29 3.42
C MET A 167 2.36 4.35 4.02
N ILE A 168 1.43 3.93 4.89
CA ILE A 168 0.47 4.82 5.54
C ILE A 168 1.18 5.79 6.49
N ASP A 169 2.15 5.32 7.28
CA ASP A 169 2.89 6.15 8.23
C ASP A 169 3.66 7.27 7.51
N VAL A 170 4.34 6.96 6.40
CA VAL A 170 5.05 7.98 5.60
C VAL A 170 4.08 9.01 5.01
N ILE A 171 2.91 8.57 4.52
CA ILE A 171 1.89 9.47 3.99
C ILE A 171 1.33 10.39 5.09
N ILE A 172 1.03 9.84 6.27
CA ILE A 172 0.54 10.60 7.43
C ILE A 172 1.55 11.67 7.83
N SER A 173 2.81 11.28 8.06
CA SER A 173 3.89 12.21 8.42
C SER A 173 4.06 13.31 7.38
N SER A 174 4.02 12.97 6.09
CA SER A 174 4.12 13.96 5.01
C SER A 174 2.95 14.94 4.98
N ILE A 175 1.72 14.49 5.27
CA ILE A 175 0.56 15.38 5.38
C ILE A 175 0.72 16.33 6.56
N ASP A 176 1.15 15.81 7.72
CA ASP A 176 1.34 16.60 8.93
C ASP A 176 2.44 17.66 8.74
N ASP A 177 3.57 17.28 8.13
CA ASP A 177 4.66 18.19 7.80
C ASP A 177 4.20 19.30 6.84
N TYR A 178 3.46 18.93 5.78
CA TYR A 178 2.90 19.91 4.85
C TYR A 178 1.93 20.85 5.56
N ASN A 179 0.98 20.31 6.31
CA ASN A 179 -0.01 21.10 7.04
C ASN A 179 0.68 22.08 8.00
N ASN A 180 1.70 21.64 8.75
CA ASN A 180 2.46 22.47 9.68
C ASN A 180 3.24 23.60 8.98
N LYS A 181 3.84 23.31 7.81
CA LYS A 181 4.58 24.30 7.03
C LYS A 181 3.70 25.40 6.44
N PHE A 182 2.43 25.11 6.17
CA PHE A 182 1.50 26.02 5.51
C PHE A 182 0.29 26.40 6.38
N LYS A 183 0.44 26.38 7.72
CA LYS A 183 -0.53 26.98 8.64
C LYS A 183 -0.53 28.51 8.43
N TRP A 184 -1.66 29.04 7.97
CA TRP A 184 -1.95 30.47 7.92
C TRP A 184 -2.82 30.84 9.12
#